data_AF-A0A1G3A8V3-F1
#
_entry.id   AF-A0A1G3A8V3-F1
#
_cell.length_a   1.000
_cell.length_b   1.000
_cell.length_c   1.000
_cell.angle_alpha   90.00
_cell.angle_beta   90.00
_cell.angle_gamma   90.00
#
_symmetry.space_group_name_H-M   'P 1'
#
loop_
_entity.id
_entity.type
_entity.pdbx_description
1 polymer ?
#
loop_
_entity_poly.entity_id
_entity_poly.type
_entity_poly.pdbx_seq_one_letter_code
_entity_poly.pdbx_strand_id
1 'polypeptide(L)'
;MNPEKSIGRVPWLTKDGFFDPAKFPIDSILKQTLDTDEHAFRSGVGLLQSMCVHGRREAGIFLLGLLLASDDNLERRGVIVEALRNVPTKPCADLLFAELRRVKSSNTTRRYLASVIKVLASLPAELVVDGFAELADDKSFSQKMRGKFRAVICSGPSSGDDWY
;
A
#
# COMPACT_ATOMS: atom_id res chain seq x y z
N MET A 1 -0.59 -4.78 45.87
CA MET A 1 -0.12 -3.72 44.95
C MET A 1 -1.05 -3.74 43.74
N ASN A 2 -1.87 -2.71 43.54
CA ASN A 2 -2.89 -2.72 42.48
C ASN A 2 -2.21 -2.37 41.15
N PRO A 3 -2.12 -3.28 40.16
CA PRO A 3 -1.39 -3.04 38.90
C PRO A 3 -1.93 -1.84 38.11
N GLU A 4 -3.17 -1.41 38.39
CA GLU A 4 -3.78 -0.21 37.82
C GLU A 4 -3.15 1.12 38.27
N LYS A 5 -2.39 1.14 39.37
CA LYS A 5 -1.82 2.37 39.93
C LYS A 5 -0.41 2.71 39.43
N SER A 6 0.28 1.80 38.73
CA SER A 6 1.68 1.98 38.33
C SER A 6 1.90 2.18 36.83
N ILE A 7 0.85 2.02 36.02
CA ILE A 7 0.89 2.31 34.58
C ILE A 7 -0.16 3.41 34.37
N GLY A 8 0.28 4.67 34.34
CA GLY A 8 -0.62 5.78 33.98
C GLY A 8 -1.38 5.40 32.70
N ARG A 9 -2.71 5.57 32.68
CA ARG A 9 -3.58 5.10 31.59
C ARG A 9 -2.97 5.46 30.23
N VAL A 10 -2.39 4.45 29.58
CA VAL A 10 -1.73 4.61 28.30
C VAL A 10 -2.85 4.75 27.25
N PRO A 11 -2.95 5.87 26.51
CA PRO A 11 -4.13 6.14 25.67
C PRO A 11 -4.40 5.09 24.59
N TRP A 12 -3.36 4.40 24.13
CA TRP A 12 -3.43 3.37 23.08
C TRP A 12 -3.62 1.94 23.60
N LEU A 13 -3.97 1.77 24.88
CA LEU A 13 -4.44 0.50 25.43
C LEU A 13 -5.95 0.60 25.68
N THR A 14 -6.72 -0.34 25.11
CA THR A 14 -8.14 -0.49 25.40
C THR A 14 -8.35 -0.98 26.84
N LYS A 15 -9.60 -0.88 27.34
CA LYS A 15 -9.95 -1.37 28.68
C LYS A 15 -9.68 -2.87 28.87
N ASP A 16 -9.74 -3.63 27.78
CA ASP A 16 -9.53 -5.08 27.76
C ASP A 16 -8.05 -5.44 27.46
N GLY A 17 -7.15 -4.45 27.44
CA GLY A 17 -5.71 -4.64 27.26
C GLY A 17 -5.24 -4.75 25.81
N PHE A 18 -6.14 -4.65 24.82
CA PHE A 18 -5.76 -4.63 23.40
C PHE A 18 -5.13 -3.31 22.97
N PHE A 19 -4.27 -3.37 21.96
CA PHE A 19 -3.66 -2.22 21.31
C PHE A 19 -4.67 -1.46 20.43
N ASP A 20 -4.71 -0.14 20.55
CA ASP A 20 -5.52 0.76 19.72
C ASP A 20 -4.62 1.58 18.78
N PRO A 21 -4.49 1.19 17.49
CA PRO A 21 -3.68 1.91 16.52
C PRO A 21 -4.11 3.37 16.32
N ALA A 22 -5.40 3.68 16.51
CA ALA A 22 -5.92 5.03 16.30
C ALA A 22 -5.41 6.04 17.34
N LYS A 23 -4.90 5.57 18.48
CA LYS A 23 -4.41 6.41 19.58
C LYS A 23 -2.90 6.32 19.79
N PHE A 24 -2.21 5.45 19.06
CA PHE A 24 -0.77 5.26 19.22
C PHE A 24 0.02 6.43 18.58
N PRO A 25 1.09 6.94 19.23
CA PRO A 25 1.91 8.02 18.69
C PRO A 25 2.54 7.65 17.34
N ILE A 26 2.37 8.51 16.34
CA ILE A 26 2.83 8.21 14.96
C ILE A 26 4.33 8.46 14.77
N ASP A 27 4.93 9.41 15.52
CA ASP A 27 6.30 9.89 15.26
C ASP A 27 7.35 8.77 15.29
N SER A 28 7.22 7.83 16.22
CA SER A 28 8.12 6.69 16.33
C SER A 28 8.02 5.75 15.12
N ILE A 29 6.80 5.58 14.58
CA ILE A 29 6.55 4.77 13.39
C ILE A 29 7.10 5.45 12.14
N LEU A 30 6.94 6.78 12.03
CA LEU A 30 7.52 7.54 10.92
C LEU A 30 9.04 7.34 10.88
N LYS A 31 9.72 7.39 12.03
CA LYS A 31 11.16 7.12 12.11
C LYS A 31 11.52 5.71 11.68
N GLN A 32 10.76 4.69 12.11
CA GLN A 32 10.97 3.30 11.68
C GLN A 32 10.87 3.14 10.16
N THR A 33 9.96 3.86 9.51
CA THR A 33 9.81 3.78 8.04
C THR A 33 10.98 4.38 7.27
N LEU A 34 11.85 5.15 7.94
CA LEU A 34 13.06 5.74 7.38
C LEU A 34 14.33 4.98 7.78
N ASP A 35 14.21 3.94 8.60
CA ASP A 35 15.34 3.14 9.09
C ASP A 35 15.97 2.31 7.96
N THR A 36 17.26 1.99 8.08
CA THR A 36 17.94 1.08 7.14
C THR A 36 17.72 -0.38 7.50
N ASP A 37 17.32 -0.68 8.75
CA ASP A 37 16.90 -2.01 9.15
C ASP A 37 15.57 -2.38 8.50
N GLU A 38 15.59 -3.44 7.69
CA GLU A 38 14.45 -3.90 6.90
C GLU A 38 13.28 -4.36 7.78
N HIS A 39 13.58 -4.91 8.97
CA HIS A 39 12.54 -5.37 9.89
C HIS A 39 11.81 -4.19 10.54
N ALA A 40 12.54 -3.17 10.99
CA ALA A 40 11.96 -1.92 11.49
C ALA A 40 11.16 -1.22 10.40
N PHE A 41 11.68 -1.13 9.18
CA PHE A 41 10.99 -0.56 8.04
C PHE A 41 9.64 -1.26 7.77
N ARG A 42 9.64 -2.59 7.61
CA ARG A 42 8.41 -3.36 7.36
C ARG A 42 7.41 -3.22 8.50
N SER A 43 7.89 -3.27 9.74
CA SER A 43 7.05 -3.10 10.92
C SER A 43 6.39 -1.72 10.94
N GLY A 44 7.17 -0.67 10.63
CA GLY A 44 6.67 0.70 10.55
C GLY A 44 5.62 0.89 9.46
N VAL A 45 5.87 0.37 8.25
CA VAL A 45 4.90 0.41 7.14
C VAL A 45 3.61 -0.34 7.50
N GLY A 46 3.72 -1.53 8.11
CA GLY A 46 2.56 -2.30 8.57
C GLY A 46 1.75 -1.57 9.64
N LEU A 47 2.41 -0.89 10.58
CA LEU A 47 1.72 -0.09 11.58
C LEU A 47 1.04 1.14 10.98
N LEU A 48 1.64 1.84 10.00
CA LEU A 48 0.97 2.92 9.28
C LEU A 48 -0.28 2.44 8.54
N GLN A 49 -0.19 1.28 7.88
CA GLN A 49 -1.35 0.67 7.23
C GLN A 49 -2.45 0.40 8.25
N SER A 50 -2.11 -0.19 9.41
CA SER A 50 -3.06 -0.47 10.48
C SER A 50 -3.71 0.81 11.02
N MET A 51 -2.92 1.87 11.24
CA MET A 51 -3.43 3.18 11.64
C MET A 51 -4.44 3.75 10.63
N CYS A 52 -4.13 3.65 9.34
CA CYS A 52 -5.02 4.10 8.27
C CYS A 52 -6.36 3.35 8.29
N VAL A 53 -6.33 2.02 8.44
CA VAL A 53 -7.53 1.18 8.56
C VAL A 53 -8.37 1.57 9.78
N HIS A 54 -7.73 1.99 10.88
CA HIS A 54 -8.41 2.44 12.10
C HIS A 54 -8.76 3.94 12.10
N GLY A 55 -8.79 4.58 10.93
CA GLY A 55 -9.33 5.93 10.74
C GLY A 55 -8.30 7.06 10.74
N ARG A 56 -7.02 6.78 10.95
CA ARG A 56 -5.94 7.80 10.86
C ARG A 56 -5.50 8.02 9.43
N ARG A 57 -6.27 8.80 8.67
CA ARG A 57 -6.06 9.05 7.24
C ARG A 57 -4.69 9.67 6.92
N GLU A 58 -4.11 10.42 7.85
CA GLU A 58 -2.77 10.99 7.71
C GLU A 58 -1.68 9.92 7.54
N ALA A 59 -1.87 8.71 8.09
CA ALA A 59 -0.97 7.58 7.87
C ALA A 59 -0.99 7.13 6.41
N GLY A 60 -2.16 7.15 5.75
CA GLY A 60 -2.28 6.88 4.32
C GLY A 60 -1.58 7.93 3.46
N ILE A 61 -1.71 9.23 3.82
CA ILE A 61 -0.99 10.32 3.15
C ILE A 61 0.53 10.12 3.28
N PHE A 62 1.00 9.71 4.46
CA PHE A 62 2.41 9.44 4.67
C PHE A 62 2.90 8.26 3.81
N LEU A 63 2.12 7.18 3.68
CA LEU A 63 2.46 6.05 2.80
C LEU A 63 2.62 6.47 1.33
N LEU A 64 1.76 7.37 0.84
CA LEU A 64 1.90 7.96 -0.50
C LEU A 64 3.21 8.75 -0.64
N GLY A 65 3.51 9.60 0.34
CA GLY A 65 4.75 10.37 0.39
C GLY A 65 5.99 9.48 0.49
N LEU A 66 5.91 8.40 1.26
CA LEU A 66 6.98 7.42 1.44
C LEU A 66 7.30 6.69 0.13
N LEU A 67 6.28 6.33 -0.67
CA LEU A 67 6.49 5.73 -2.00
C LEU A 67 7.18 6.72 -2.95
N LEU A 68 6.79 8.00 -2.92
CA LEU A 68 7.41 9.05 -3.72
C LEU A 68 8.86 9.33 -3.33
N ALA A 69 9.16 9.30 -2.03
CA ALA A 69 10.50 9.57 -1.49
C ALA A 69 11.43 8.34 -1.53
N SER A 70 10.89 7.14 -1.72
CA SER A 70 11.68 5.92 -1.81
C SER A 70 12.54 5.92 -3.07
N ASP A 71 13.76 5.42 -2.95
CA ASP A 71 14.66 5.15 -4.05
C ASP A 71 14.12 4.02 -4.96
N ASP A 72 14.91 3.63 -5.97
CA ASP A 72 14.57 2.54 -6.88
C ASP A 72 14.72 1.13 -6.26
N ASN A 73 14.76 1.02 -4.93
CA ASN A 73 14.68 -0.27 -4.24
C ASN A 73 13.26 -0.85 -4.37
N LEU A 74 13.08 -1.68 -5.40
CA LEU A 74 11.78 -2.29 -5.72
C LEU A 74 11.22 -3.18 -4.61
N GLU A 75 12.07 -3.74 -3.75
CA GLU A 75 11.60 -4.54 -2.61
C GLU A 75 10.92 -3.65 -1.57
N ARG A 76 11.57 -2.53 -1.19
CA ARG A 76 10.99 -1.56 -0.25
C ARG A 76 9.76 -0.89 -0.82
N ARG A 77 9.82 -0.47 -2.09
CA ARG A 77 8.64 0.06 -2.80
C ARG A 77 7.49 -0.95 -2.80
N GLY A 78 7.78 -2.24 -3.00
CA GLY A 78 6.77 -3.30 -2.97
C GLY A 78 6.03 -3.38 -1.63
N VAL A 79 6.75 -3.28 -0.52
CA VAL A 79 6.15 -3.25 0.83
C VAL A 79 5.19 -2.06 0.99
N ILE A 80 5.58 -0.89 0.49
CA ILE A 80 4.74 0.32 0.55
C ILE A 80 3.53 0.18 -0.37
N VAL A 81 3.71 -0.34 -1.58
CA VAL A 81 2.62 -0.60 -2.54
C VAL A 81 1.57 -1.52 -1.92
N GLU A 82 1.97 -2.63 -1.32
CA GLU A 82 1.01 -3.54 -0.64
C GLU A 82 0.28 -2.86 0.52
N ALA A 83 0.94 -1.94 1.23
CA ALA A 83 0.31 -1.15 2.30
C ALA A 83 -0.82 -0.24 1.78
N LEU A 84 -0.65 0.31 0.57
CA LEU A 84 -1.58 1.25 -0.06
C LEU A 84 -2.93 0.65 -0.47
N ARG A 85 -3.11 -0.67 -0.42
CA ARG A 85 -4.41 -1.33 -0.68
C ARG A 85 -5.57 -0.81 0.19
N ASN A 86 -5.25 -0.26 1.37
CA ASN A 86 -6.22 0.29 2.31
C ASN A 86 -6.34 1.82 2.21
N VAL A 87 -5.87 2.43 1.12
CA VAL A 87 -5.93 3.87 0.85
C VAL A 87 -6.76 4.14 -0.42
N PRO A 88 -8.08 3.87 -0.42
CA PRO A 88 -8.94 3.94 -1.61
C PRO A 88 -9.23 5.39 -2.00
N THR A 89 -8.24 6.05 -2.60
CA THR A 89 -8.31 7.46 -3.02
C THR A 89 -7.80 7.62 -4.44
N LYS A 90 -8.33 8.61 -5.17
CA LYS A 90 -7.88 8.90 -6.53
C LYS A 90 -6.37 9.19 -6.62
N PRO A 91 -5.75 9.96 -5.71
CA PRO A 91 -4.29 10.15 -5.70
C PRO A 91 -3.50 8.85 -5.52
N CYS A 92 -4.00 7.89 -4.73
CA CYS A 92 -3.36 6.58 -4.57
C CYS A 92 -3.41 5.78 -5.88
N ALA A 93 -4.57 5.71 -6.53
CA ALA A 93 -4.71 5.02 -7.81
C ALA A 93 -3.78 5.66 -8.87
N ASP A 94 -3.77 6.99 -8.97
CA ASP A 94 -2.93 7.72 -9.92
C ASP A 94 -1.45 7.48 -9.70
N LEU A 95 -1.01 7.46 -8.45
CA LEU A 95 0.37 7.16 -8.08
C LEU A 95 0.76 5.74 -8.49
N LEU A 96 -0.11 4.75 -8.24
CA LEU A 96 0.15 3.35 -8.62
C LEU A 96 0.15 3.17 -10.15
N PHE A 97 -0.73 3.86 -10.88
CA PHE A 97 -0.69 3.86 -12.34
C PHE A 97 0.57 4.54 -12.88
N ALA A 98 1.09 5.57 -12.21
CA ALA A 98 2.37 6.18 -12.56
C ALA A 98 3.53 5.19 -12.39
N GLU A 99 3.52 4.33 -11.37
CA GLU A 99 4.53 3.27 -11.21
C GLU A 99 4.53 2.27 -12.38
N LEU A 100 3.35 1.90 -12.90
CA LEU A 100 3.25 1.01 -14.07
C LEU A 100 3.88 1.62 -15.32
N ARG A 101 3.79 2.94 -15.49
CA ARG A 101 4.42 3.67 -16.61
C ARG A 101 5.91 3.90 -16.39
N ARG A 102 6.30 4.17 -15.14
CA ARG A 102 7.69 4.47 -14.75
C ARG A 102 8.60 3.25 -14.84
N VAL A 103 8.13 2.10 -14.35
CA VAL A 103 8.95 0.90 -14.22
C VAL A 103 8.85 0.05 -15.48
N LYS A 104 9.94 -0.02 -16.25
CA LYS A 104 10.01 -0.87 -17.44
C LYS A 104 9.86 -2.34 -17.06
N SER A 105 8.96 -3.04 -17.75
CA SER A 105 8.76 -4.48 -17.57
C SER A 105 9.98 -5.28 -18.00
N SER A 106 10.55 -6.04 -17.07
CA SER A 106 11.65 -6.99 -17.27
C SER A 106 11.41 -8.24 -16.41
N ASN A 107 12.31 -9.23 -16.48
CA ASN A 107 12.24 -10.37 -15.58
C ASN A 107 12.41 -9.96 -14.10
N THR A 108 13.21 -8.94 -13.81
CA THR A 108 13.50 -8.49 -12.44
C THR A 108 12.41 -7.58 -11.87
N THR A 109 11.70 -6.81 -12.71
CA THR A 109 10.63 -5.89 -12.26
C THR A 109 9.24 -6.53 -12.25
N ARG A 110 9.09 -7.74 -12.83
CA ARG A 110 7.80 -8.42 -12.98
C ARG A 110 7.03 -8.57 -11.67
N ARG A 111 7.72 -8.95 -10.58
CA ARG A 111 7.08 -9.19 -9.27
C ARG A 111 6.52 -7.89 -8.68
N TYR A 112 7.31 -6.82 -8.77
CA TYR A 112 6.91 -5.49 -8.34
C TYR A 112 5.71 -4.97 -9.14
N LEU A 113 5.79 -4.98 -10.48
CA LEU A 113 4.69 -4.55 -11.35
C LEU A 113 3.42 -5.36 -11.11
N ALA A 114 3.54 -6.65 -10.85
CA ALA A 114 2.39 -7.47 -10.55
C ALA A 114 1.76 -7.11 -9.19
N SER A 115 2.56 -6.82 -8.15
CA SER A 115 2.06 -6.26 -6.88
C SER A 115 1.30 -4.95 -7.09
N VAL A 116 1.83 -4.03 -7.89
CA VAL A 116 1.14 -2.78 -8.24
C VAL A 116 -0.22 -3.04 -8.91
N ILE A 117 -0.29 -3.96 -9.88
CA ILE A 117 -1.55 -4.35 -10.53
C ILE A 117 -2.53 -4.94 -9.52
N LYS A 118 -2.06 -5.83 -8.63
CA LYS A 118 -2.90 -6.46 -7.60
C LYS A 118 -3.51 -5.45 -6.64
N VAL A 119 -2.71 -4.50 -6.19
CA VAL A 119 -3.18 -3.42 -5.30
C VAL A 119 -4.19 -2.54 -6.02
N LEU A 120 -3.91 -2.10 -7.25
CA LEU A 120 -4.87 -1.37 -8.08
C LEU A 120 -6.18 -2.14 -8.26
N ALA A 121 -6.12 -3.43 -8.58
CA ALA A 121 -7.31 -4.26 -8.76
C ALA A 121 -8.13 -4.46 -7.48
N SER A 122 -7.56 -4.17 -6.31
CA SER A 122 -8.28 -4.20 -5.03
C SER A 122 -8.96 -2.88 -4.66
N LEU A 123 -8.66 -1.79 -5.38
CA LEU A 123 -9.29 -0.49 -5.16
C LEU A 123 -10.70 -0.44 -5.76
N PRO A 124 -11.57 0.47 -5.30
CA PRO A 124 -12.89 0.68 -5.89
C PRO A 124 -12.84 0.91 -7.40
N ALA A 125 -13.77 0.29 -8.13
CA ALA A 125 -13.76 0.24 -9.59
C ALA A 125 -13.77 1.65 -10.23
N GLU A 126 -14.51 2.58 -9.63
CA GLU A 126 -14.59 3.97 -10.05
C GLU A 126 -13.23 4.71 -10.02
N LEU A 127 -12.24 4.19 -9.31
CA LEU A 127 -10.89 4.77 -9.26
C LEU A 127 -9.95 4.17 -10.31
N VAL A 128 -10.26 2.98 -10.84
CA VAL A 128 -9.27 2.17 -11.59
C VAL A 128 -9.69 1.75 -12.99
N VAL A 129 -10.99 1.65 -13.29
CA VAL A 129 -11.47 1.13 -14.59
C VAL A 129 -10.92 1.95 -15.76
N ASP A 130 -11.05 3.28 -15.71
CA ASP A 130 -10.57 4.16 -16.78
C ASP A 130 -9.05 4.09 -16.95
N GLY A 131 -8.31 4.04 -15.83
CA GLY A 131 -6.85 3.94 -15.87
C GLY A 131 -6.37 2.60 -16.46
N PHE A 132 -7.03 1.48 -16.14
CA PHE A 132 -6.72 0.20 -16.78
C PHE A 132 -7.12 0.17 -18.25
N ALA A 133 -8.21 0.82 -18.63
CA ALA A 133 -8.63 0.92 -20.03
C ALA A 133 -7.59 1.68 -20.86
N GLU A 134 -7.11 2.82 -20.36
CA GLU A 134 -6.04 3.60 -21.00
C GLU A 134 -4.76 2.77 -21.19
N LEU A 135 -4.31 2.08 -20.13
CA LEU A 135 -3.12 1.24 -20.21
C LEU A 135 -3.28 0.01 -21.12
N ALA A 136 -4.50 -0.52 -21.26
CA ALA A 136 -4.79 -1.63 -22.16
C ALA A 136 -4.63 -1.25 -23.64
N ASP A 137 -4.84 0.03 -23.97
CA ASP A 137 -4.72 0.57 -25.32
C ASP A 137 -3.33 1.16 -25.62
N ASP A 138 -2.56 1.50 -24.59
CA ASP A 138 -1.20 1.99 -24.73
C ASP A 138 -0.27 0.93 -25.36
N LYS A 139 0.28 1.26 -26.53
CA LYS A 139 1.18 0.39 -27.31
C LYS A 139 2.59 0.30 -26.75
N SER A 140 2.94 1.12 -25.75
CA SER A 140 4.20 1.02 -25.01
C SER A 140 4.28 -0.28 -24.17
N PHE A 141 3.14 -0.83 -23.78
CA PHE A 141 3.05 -2.09 -23.04
C PHE A 141 2.99 -3.30 -23.97
N SER A 142 3.63 -4.39 -23.54
CA SER A 142 3.53 -5.68 -24.22
C SER A 142 2.08 -6.18 -24.29
N GLN A 143 1.76 -6.98 -25.32
CA GLN A 143 0.45 -7.62 -25.45
C GLN A 143 0.03 -8.38 -24.18
N LYS A 144 0.97 -9.06 -23.53
CA LYS A 144 0.74 -9.78 -22.28
C LYS A 144 0.32 -8.85 -21.14
N MET A 145 0.99 -7.72 -20.98
CA MET A 145 0.64 -6.71 -19.95
C MET A 145 -0.73 -6.09 -20.22
N ARG A 146 -1.03 -5.74 -21.47
CA ARG A 146 -2.34 -5.20 -21.86
C ARG A 146 -3.46 -6.22 -21.65
N GLY A 147 -3.17 -7.50 -21.85
CA GLY A 147 -4.07 -8.60 -21.48
C GLY A 147 -4.40 -8.62 -19.99
N LYS A 148 -3.41 -8.40 -19.11
CA LYS A 148 -3.65 -8.28 -17.66
C LYS A 148 -4.53 -7.09 -17.31
N PHE A 149 -4.31 -5.93 -17.93
CA PHE A 149 -5.12 -4.74 -17.70
C PHE A 149 -6.59 -4.98 -18.10
N ARG A 150 -6.82 -5.57 -19.28
CA ARG A 150 -8.18 -5.97 -19.71
C ARG A 150 -8.82 -6.98 -18.76
N ALA A 151 -8.06 -7.95 -18.27
CA ALA A 151 -8.57 -8.95 -17.33
C ALA A 151 -9.10 -8.30 -16.04
N VAL A 152 -8.44 -7.28 -15.51
CA VAL A 152 -8.93 -6.55 -14.32
C VAL A 152 -10.29 -5.88 -14.60
N ILE A 153 -10.46 -5.29 -15.79
CA ILE A 153 -11.72 -4.66 -16.19
C ILE A 153 -12.84 -5.71 -16.33
N CYS A 154 -12.55 -6.86 -16.96
CA CYS A 154 -13.54 -7.90 -17.23
C CYS A 154 -13.94 -8.74 -16.01
N SER A 155 -13.05 -8.90 -15.03
CA SER A 155 -13.26 -9.83 -13.90
C SER A 155 -14.14 -9.25 -12.79
N GLY A 156 -14.42 -7.95 -12.80
CA GLY A 156 -14.98 -7.26 -11.63
C GLY A 156 -14.05 -7.38 -10.40
N PRO A 157 -14.35 -6.69 -9.28
CA PRO A 157 -13.52 -6.75 -8.08
C PRO A 157 -13.73 -8.08 -7.35
N SER A 158 -13.08 -9.17 -7.78
CA SER A 158 -12.99 -10.41 -7.00
C SER A 158 -11.71 -11.20 -7.28
N SER A 159 -11.00 -11.50 -6.19
CA SER A 159 -9.99 -12.55 -5.97
C SER A 159 -8.81 -12.63 -6.94
N GLY A 160 -7.78 -11.82 -6.65
CA GLY A 160 -6.48 -11.82 -7.30
C GLY A 160 -5.55 -13.01 -6.96
N ASP A 161 -6.09 -14.22 -6.79
CA ASP A 161 -5.30 -15.41 -6.43
C ASP A 161 -4.91 -16.30 -7.63
N ASP A 162 -5.61 -16.21 -8.77
CA ASP A 162 -5.37 -17.11 -9.91
C ASP A 162 -4.41 -16.57 -11.00
N TRP A 163 -3.73 -15.44 -10.75
CA TRP A 163 -3.02 -14.68 -11.80
C TRP A 163 -1.48 -14.75 -11.76
N TYR A 164 -0.91 -15.55 -10.84
CA TYR A 164 0.54 -15.57 -10.57
C TYR A 164 1.24 -16.88 -10.94
#